data_AF-A0A496RV75-F1
#
_entry.id   AF-A0A496RV75-F1
#
_cell.length_a   1.000
_cell.length_b   1.000
_cell.length_c   1.000
_cell.angle_alpha   90.00
_cell.angle_beta   90.00
_cell.angle_gamma   90.00
#
_symmetry.space_group_name_H-M   'P 1'
#
loop_
_entity.id
_entity.type
_entity.pdbx_description
1 polymer ?
#
loop_
_entity_poly.entity_id
_entity_poly.type
_entity_poly.pdbx_seq_one_letter_code
_entity_poly.pdbx_strand_id
1 'polypeptide(L)'
;MRKKRKKRVGRGPGSGHGGTSCRGNKGQKARTGKKIRLGFEGGQMPLIRRVPKRGFSNERFRKERINIVNLSMLSSNLPEESKEIDVQTLREMGLIKRKGKVKVLGKGEIDRPLLIKADYFSRSARQKIEKAGGKAIISNK
;
A
#
# COMPACT_ATOMS: atom_id res chain seq x y z
N MET A 1 -18.43 -9.86 -15.38
CA MET A 1 -19.30 -9.33 -14.30
C MET A 1 -20.68 -8.97 -14.88
N ARG A 2 -21.77 -9.61 -14.44
CA ARG A 2 -23.13 -9.30 -14.91
C ARG A 2 -23.53 -7.87 -14.49
N LYS A 3 -23.96 -7.05 -15.45
CA LYS A 3 -24.44 -5.67 -15.22
C LYS A 3 -25.75 -5.72 -14.42
N LYS A 4 -25.71 -5.35 -13.13
CA LYS A 4 -26.91 -5.23 -12.31
C LYS A 4 -27.79 -4.07 -12.80
N ARG A 5 -29.12 -4.28 -12.84
CA ARG A 5 -30.08 -3.25 -13.24
C ARG A 5 -30.03 -2.07 -12.25
N LYS A 6 -30.02 -0.84 -12.77
CA LYS A 6 -30.09 0.37 -11.93
C LYS A 6 -31.46 0.47 -11.26
N LYS A 7 -31.48 0.75 -9.96
CA LYS A 7 -32.70 1.03 -9.21
C LYS A 7 -33.32 2.35 -9.68
N ARG A 8 -34.54 2.30 -10.21
CA ARG A 8 -35.35 3.48 -10.56
C ARG A 8 -36.35 3.74 -9.43
N VAL A 9 -36.22 4.89 -8.76
CA VAL A 9 -37.11 5.29 -7.65
C VAL A 9 -38.28 6.14 -8.17
N GLY A 10 -39.37 6.23 -7.39
CA GLY A 10 -40.55 7.04 -7.74
C GLY A 10 -41.44 6.44 -8.85
N ARG A 11 -41.43 5.12 -9.04
CA ARG A 11 -42.19 4.42 -10.10
C ARG A 11 -43.30 3.53 -9.52
N GLY A 12 -44.17 4.13 -8.70
CA GLY A 12 -45.33 3.45 -8.09
C GLY A 12 -45.00 2.46 -6.96
N PRO A 13 -46.01 2.00 -6.20
CA PRO A 13 -45.81 1.11 -5.04
C PRO A 13 -45.28 -0.27 -5.43
N GLY A 14 -45.70 -0.83 -6.57
CA GLY A 14 -45.22 -2.13 -7.06
C GLY A 14 -43.71 -2.21 -7.34
N SER A 15 -43.03 -1.06 -7.45
CA SER A 15 -41.57 -1.00 -7.57
C SER A 15 -40.81 -1.15 -6.25
N GLY A 16 -41.50 -1.15 -5.11
CA GLY A 16 -40.92 -1.11 -3.75
C GLY A 16 -40.27 0.24 -3.39
N HIS A 17 -40.26 1.21 -4.32
CA HIS A 17 -39.52 2.47 -4.19
C HIS A 17 -40.33 3.68 -4.65
N GLY A 18 -41.66 3.56 -4.70
CA GLY A 18 -42.58 4.61 -5.13
C GLY A 18 -42.62 5.78 -4.15
N GLY A 19 -43.53 5.70 -3.17
CA GLY A 19 -43.95 6.79 -2.29
C GLY A 19 -42.85 7.78 -1.89
N THR A 20 -42.07 7.47 -0.85
CA THR A 20 -41.02 8.39 -0.37
C THR A 20 -39.69 8.24 -1.13
N SER A 21 -39.66 7.45 -2.21
CA SER A 21 -38.43 7.16 -2.97
C SER A 21 -37.23 6.78 -2.08
N CYS A 22 -37.49 6.02 -1.02
CA CYS A 22 -36.52 5.61 0.02
C CYS A 22 -35.92 6.74 0.86
N ARG A 23 -36.50 7.95 0.84
CA ARG A 23 -36.01 9.11 1.60
C ARG A 23 -36.70 9.29 2.96
N GLY A 24 -37.78 8.54 3.22
CA GLY A 24 -38.59 8.69 4.43
C GLY A 24 -39.49 9.94 4.41
N ASN A 25 -39.99 10.31 5.58
CA ASN A 25 -40.93 11.41 5.78
C ASN A 25 -40.28 12.80 5.70
N LYS A 26 -41.07 13.85 5.92
CA LYS A 26 -40.66 15.25 5.84
C LYS A 26 -39.53 15.56 6.84
N GLY A 27 -38.31 15.74 6.35
CA GLY A 27 -37.16 16.16 7.15
C GLY A 27 -36.07 16.79 6.29
N GLN A 28 -35.04 17.35 6.90
CA GLN A 28 -33.90 17.96 6.18
C GLN A 28 -33.30 16.95 5.19
N LYS A 29 -33.18 15.66 5.60
CA LYS A 29 -32.73 14.52 4.80
C LYS A 29 -33.69 14.08 3.67
N ALA A 30 -34.86 14.69 3.48
CA ALA A 30 -35.82 14.36 2.42
C ALA A 30 -35.90 15.41 1.29
N ARG A 31 -35.55 16.69 1.57
CA ARG A 31 -35.58 17.81 0.62
C ARG A 31 -34.58 17.72 -0.55
N THR A 32 -34.78 18.53 -1.59
CA THR A 32 -33.82 18.69 -2.71
C THR A 32 -32.67 19.61 -2.29
N GLY A 33 -31.46 19.41 -2.82
CA GLY A 33 -30.30 20.28 -2.53
C GLY A 33 -29.68 20.11 -1.13
N LYS A 34 -30.33 19.38 -0.22
CA LYS A 34 -29.80 19.05 1.10
C LYS A 34 -28.43 18.36 0.99
N LYS A 35 -27.43 18.91 1.67
CA LYS A 35 -26.15 18.25 1.94
C LYS A 35 -25.69 18.67 3.31
N ILE A 36 -25.84 17.78 4.29
CA ILE A 36 -25.18 17.96 5.58
C ILE A 36 -23.69 17.72 5.31
N ARG A 37 -22.83 18.65 5.72
CA ARG A 37 -21.37 18.50 5.54
C ARG A 37 -20.92 17.20 6.19
N LEU A 38 -20.11 16.42 5.47
CA LEU A 38 -19.51 15.20 6.03
C LEU A 38 -18.70 15.58 7.28
N GLY A 39 -19.03 15.00 8.43
CA GLY A 39 -18.44 15.32 9.72
C GLY A 39 -19.15 16.43 10.52
N PHE A 40 -20.33 16.91 10.11
CA PHE A 40 -21.15 17.80 10.93
C PHE A 40 -21.99 16.99 11.94
N GLU A 41 -21.92 17.36 13.22
CA GLU A 41 -22.56 16.66 14.35
C GLU A 41 -23.71 17.48 14.98
N GLY A 42 -24.49 18.18 14.16
CA GLY A 42 -25.73 18.83 14.63
C GLY A 42 -25.51 20.10 15.47
N GLY A 43 -24.36 20.77 15.32
CA GLY A 43 -23.98 21.96 16.11
C GLY A 43 -22.96 21.65 17.21
N GLN A 44 -22.79 20.37 17.55
CA GLN A 44 -21.70 19.89 18.37
C GLN A 44 -20.34 20.14 17.66
N MET A 45 -19.28 20.44 18.43
CA MET A 45 -17.92 20.51 17.88
C MET A 45 -17.55 19.18 17.21
N PRO A 46 -17.25 19.15 15.89
CA PRO A 46 -16.92 17.92 15.19
C PRO A 46 -15.72 17.17 15.76
N LEU A 47 -15.72 15.84 15.66
CA LEU A 47 -14.62 14.98 16.09
C LEU A 47 -13.25 15.42 15.57
N ILE A 48 -13.16 15.82 14.29
CA ILE A 48 -11.91 16.29 13.66
C ILE A 48 -11.32 17.56 14.32
N ARG A 49 -12.14 18.32 15.04
CA ARG A 49 -11.71 19.50 15.82
C ARG A 49 -11.42 19.17 17.29
N ARG A 50 -12.05 18.13 17.84
CA ARG A 50 -11.84 17.69 19.22
C ARG A 50 -10.52 16.95 19.40
N VAL A 51 -10.17 16.10 18.44
CA VAL A 51 -8.97 15.26 18.54
C VAL A 51 -7.73 16.13 18.33
N PRO A 52 -6.74 16.10 19.25
CA PRO A 52 -5.54 16.89 19.10
C PRO A 52 -4.77 16.43 17.87
N LYS A 53 -4.27 17.43 17.16
CA LYS A 53 -3.36 17.20 16.06
C LYS A 53 -1.95 16.93 16.61
N ARG A 54 -1.54 15.65 16.68
CA ARG A 54 -0.12 15.23 16.75
C ARG A 54 0.44 14.59 15.44
N GLY A 55 1.59 15.07 14.93
CA GLY A 55 2.40 14.34 13.92
C GLY A 55 2.02 14.44 12.43
N PHE A 56 1.31 15.47 11.96
CA PHE A 56 0.75 15.53 10.58
C PHE A 56 1.76 15.67 9.45
N SER A 57 3.04 15.92 9.74
CA SER A 57 4.05 15.98 8.69
C SER A 57 4.94 14.74 8.72
N ASN A 58 4.79 13.91 7.70
CA ASN A 58 5.71 12.82 7.41
C ASN A 58 6.98 13.33 6.69
N GLU A 59 7.13 14.63 6.46
CA GLU A 59 8.24 15.19 5.67
C GLU A 59 9.61 14.76 6.20
N ARG A 60 9.83 14.85 7.51
CA ARG A 60 11.09 14.43 8.16
C ARG A 60 11.36 12.93 8.07
N PHE A 61 10.33 12.10 7.88
CA PHE A 61 10.45 10.64 7.79
C PHE A 61 10.17 10.10 6.39
N ARG A 62 9.92 10.99 5.42
CA ARG A 62 9.65 10.65 4.03
C ARG A 62 10.97 10.23 3.40
N LYS A 63 11.32 8.97 3.62
CA LYS A 63 12.34 8.31 2.84
C LYS A 63 11.91 8.33 1.38
N GLU A 64 12.86 8.52 0.49
CA GLU A 64 12.67 8.25 -0.93
C GLU A 64 12.01 6.88 -1.11
N ARG A 65 11.29 6.66 -2.20
CA ARG A 65 10.58 5.40 -2.42
C ARG A 65 11.60 4.25 -2.52
N ILE A 66 11.76 3.53 -1.42
CA ILE A 66 12.64 2.37 -1.32
C ILE A 66 11.84 1.12 -1.70
N ASN A 67 12.36 0.38 -2.67
CA ASN A 67 11.88 -0.96 -3.01
C ASN A 67 12.42 -1.95 -1.97
N ILE A 68 11.53 -2.71 -1.37
CA ILE A 68 11.87 -3.69 -0.33
C ILE A 68 12.01 -5.05 -0.98
N VAL A 69 13.15 -5.70 -0.77
CA VAL A 69 13.41 -7.07 -1.22
C VAL A 69 13.82 -7.90 0.00
N ASN A 70 13.13 -9.02 0.22
CA ASN A 70 13.45 -9.95 1.30
C ASN A 70 14.32 -11.10 0.78
N LEU A 71 15.15 -11.70 1.64
CA LEU A 71 15.95 -12.87 1.28
C LEU A 71 15.10 -14.04 0.78
N SER A 72 13.91 -14.25 1.38
CA SER A 72 12.91 -15.24 0.92
C SER A 72 12.43 -15.02 -0.52
N MET A 73 12.34 -13.77 -0.98
CA MET A 73 11.98 -13.50 -2.37
C MET A 73 13.12 -13.88 -3.31
N LEU A 74 14.36 -13.74 -2.84
CA LEU A 74 15.53 -14.11 -3.60
C LEU A 74 15.65 -15.64 -3.70
N SER A 75 15.49 -16.36 -2.59
CA SER A 75 15.57 -17.82 -2.57
C SER A 75 14.54 -18.47 -3.50
N SER A 76 13.30 -18.00 -3.53
CA SER A 76 12.22 -18.63 -4.30
C SER A 76 12.17 -18.25 -5.78
N ASN A 77 12.74 -17.12 -6.20
CA ASN A 77 12.56 -16.62 -7.56
C ASN A 77 13.85 -16.57 -8.39
N LEU A 78 15.04 -16.67 -7.78
CA LEU A 78 16.30 -16.67 -8.52
C LEU A 78 16.63 -18.05 -9.12
N PRO A 79 16.94 -18.13 -10.42
CA PRO A 79 17.55 -19.30 -11.03
C PRO A 79 18.81 -19.72 -10.27
N GLU A 80 19.09 -21.02 -10.20
CA GLU A 80 20.23 -21.57 -9.43
C GLU A 80 21.58 -21.00 -9.89
N GLU A 81 21.71 -20.69 -11.18
CA GLU A 81 22.93 -20.17 -11.80
C GLU A 81 23.22 -18.68 -11.53
N SER A 82 22.24 -17.93 -11.02
CA SER A 82 22.41 -16.50 -10.77
C SER A 82 23.32 -16.25 -9.56
N LYS A 83 24.58 -15.87 -9.83
CA LYS A 83 25.59 -15.57 -8.80
C LYS A 83 25.62 -14.09 -8.39
N GLU A 84 25.21 -13.19 -9.28
CA GLU A 84 25.24 -11.74 -9.07
C GLU A 84 23.84 -11.14 -9.22
N ILE A 85 23.44 -10.31 -8.24
CA ILE A 85 22.13 -9.69 -8.13
C ILE A 85 22.31 -8.19 -8.06
N ASP A 86 21.95 -7.53 -9.17
CA ASP A 86 21.92 -6.08 -9.32
C ASP A 86 20.49 -5.55 -9.41
N VAL A 87 20.31 -4.24 -9.21
CA VAL A 87 19.00 -3.57 -9.31
C VAL A 87 18.30 -3.81 -10.66
N GLN A 88 19.07 -3.99 -11.74
CA GLN A 88 18.55 -4.31 -13.06
C GLN A 88 17.99 -5.74 -13.14
N THR A 89 18.74 -6.73 -12.64
CA THR A 89 18.29 -8.14 -12.57
C THR A 89 16.98 -8.26 -11.79
N LEU A 90 16.88 -7.57 -10.65
CA LEU A 90 15.66 -7.55 -9.82
C LEU A 90 14.45 -6.93 -10.56
N ARG A 91 14.69 -6.05 -11.52
CA ARG A 91 13.63 -5.44 -12.34
C ARG A 91 13.19 -6.35 -13.46
N GLU A 92 14.13 -6.96 -14.18
CA GLU A 92 13.86 -7.91 -15.26
C GLU A 92 13.04 -9.10 -14.76
N MET A 93 13.35 -9.56 -13.54
CA MET A 93 12.60 -10.61 -12.85
C MET A 93 11.25 -10.16 -12.27
N GLY A 94 10.90 -8.88 -12.39
CA GLY A 94 9.65 -8.33 -11.87
C GLY A 94 9.54 -8.23 -10.34
N LEU A 95 10.63 -8.52 -9.61
CA LEU A 95 10.70 -8.37 -8.14
C LEU A 95 10.63 -6.90 -7.73
N ILE A 96 11.10 -6.00 -8.59
CA ILE A 96 11.00 -4.55 -8.41
C ILE A 96 10.31 -3.90 -9.61
N LYS A 97 9.18 -3.24 -9.35
CA LYS A 97 8.37 -2.59 -10.41
C LYS A 97 8.74 -1.13 -10.68
N ARG A 98 9.31 -0.43 -9.70
CA ARG A 98 9.54 1.03 -9.77
C ARG A 98 11.03 1.35 -9.78
N LYS A 99 11.43 2.36 -10.55
CA LYS A 99 12.74 2.98 -10.42
C LYS A 99 12.86 3.59 -9.02
N GLY A 100 13.96 3.33 -8.33
CA GLY A 100 14.19 3.80 -6.96
C GLY A 100 15.23 2.94 -6.24
N LYS A 101 15.62 3.39 -5.05
CA LYS A 101 16.59 2.71 -4.19
C LYS A 101 16.06 1.36 -3.71
N VAL A 102 16.93 0.40 -3.50
CA VAL A 102 16.62 -0.97 -3.08
C VAL A 102 17.15 -1.21 -1.69
N LYS A 103 16.30 -1.75 -0.81
CA LYS A 103 16.69 -2.20 0.51
C LYS A 103 16.45 -3.69 0.68
N VAL A 104 17.51 -4.39 1.05
CA VAL A 104 17.47 -5.83 1.32
C VAL A 104 17.23 -6.09 2.81
N LEU A 105 16.19 -6.88 3.11
CA LEU A 105 15.74 -7.23 4.45
C LEU A 105 15.93 -8.72 4.75
N GLY A 106 16.29 -9.04 6.00
CA GLY A 106 16.72 -10.38 6.42
C GLY A 106 15.62 -11.42 6.66
N LYS A 107 14.42 -11.26 6.07
CA LYS A 107 13.32 -12.22 6.22
C LYS A 107 13.50 -13.39 5.23
N GLY A 108 13.66 -14.60 5.76
CA GLY A 108 14.03 -15.80 5.01
C GLY A 108 15.49 -16.20 5.20
N GLU A 109 15.90 -17.26 4.52
CA GLU A 109 17.24 -17.83 4.54
C GLU A 109 17.79 -17.90 3.12
N ILE A 110 19.12 -17.98 3.01
CA ILE A 110 19.85 -18.11 1.76
C ILE A 110 20.84 -19.24 1.97
N ASP A 111 20.73 -20.27 1.15
CA ASP A 111 21.55 -21.48 1.27
C ASP A 111 22.73 -21.49 0.29
N ARG A 112 22.86 -20.42 -0.52
CA ARG A 112 23.88 -20.30 -1.57
C ARG A 112 24.63 -18.97 -1.52
N PRO A 113 25.91 -18.95 -1.92
CA PRO A 113 26.69 -17.73 -1.96
C PRO A 113 26.18 -16.82 -3.09
N LEU A 114 25.64 -15.65 -2.72
CA LEU A 114 25.15 -14.63 -3.64
C LEU A 114 25.91 -13.32 -3.45
N LEU A 115 26.28 -12.68 -4.57
CA LEU A 115 26.82 -11.33 -4.58
C LEU A 115 25.67 -10.35 -4.86
N ILE A 116 25.24 -9.62 -3.82
CA ILE A 116 24.07 -8.74 -3.90
C ILE A 116 24.54 -7.29 -3.86
N LYS A 117 24.23 -6.51 -4.90
CA LYS A 117 24.45 -5.07 -4.95
C LYS A 117 23.13 -4.31 -4.76
N ALA A 118 23.03 -3.56 -3.66
CA ALA A 118 21.86 -2.73 -3.36
C ALA A 118 22.24 -1.47 -2.60
N ASP A 119 21.32 -0.50 -2.52
CA ASP A 119 21.57 0.79 -1.84
C ASP A 119 21.60 0.63 -0.31
N TYR A 120 20.79 -0.27 0.25
CA TYR A 120 20.69 -0.46 1.70
C TYR A 120 20.55 -1.93 2.09
N PHE A 121 21.17 -2.31 3.20
CA PHE A 121 21.00 -3.63 3.82
C PHE A 121 20.57 -3.48 5.28
N SER A 122 19.66 -4.34 5.74
CA SER A 122 19.45 -4.53 7.18
C SER A 122 20.61 -5.31 7.79
N ARG A 123 20.90 -5.08 9.09
CA ARG A 123 21.96 -5.80 9.81
C ARG A 123 21.78 -7.32 9.74
N SER A 124 20.55 -7.79 9.92
CA SER A 124 20.22 -9.22 9.83
C SER A 124 20.38 -9.78 8.42
N ALA A 125 20.04 -9.01 7.36
CA ALA A 125 20.29 -9.44 5.99
C ALA A 125 21.77 -9.64 5.72
N ARG A 126 22.60 -8.65 6.08
CA ARG A 126 24.05 -8.70 5.85
C ARG A 126 24.69 -9.93 6.50
N GLN A 127 24.36 -10.17 7.77
CA GLN A 127 24.86 -11.34 8.50
C GLN A 127 24.45 -12.66 7.85
N LYS A 128 23.21 -12.79 7.40
CA LYS A 128 22.74 -14.02 6.74
C LYS A 128 23.41 -14.25 5.38
N ILE A 129 23.62 -13.18 4.60
CA ILE A 129 24.30 -13.25 3.31
C ILE A 129 25.77 -13.66 3.51
N GLU A 130 26.47 -13.05 4.48
CA GLU A 130 27.87 -13.38 4.78
C GLU A 130 28.00 -14.81 5.34
N LYS A 131 27.06 -15.27 6.18
CA LYS A 131 27.03 -16.67 6.66
C LYS A 131 26.85 -17.70 5.56
N ALA A 132 26.08 -17.37 4.52
CA ALA A 132 25.90 -18.21 3.34
C ALA A 132 27.11 -18.20 2.37
N GLY A 133 28.21 -17.52 2.73
CA GLY A 133 29.39 -17.35 1.88
C GLY A 133 29.22 -16.31 0.76
N GLY A 134 28.15 -15.51 0.82
CA GLY A 134 27.88 -14.43 -0.13
C GLY A 134 28.52 -13.09 0.26
N LYS A 135 28.32 -12.06 -0.56
CA LYS A 135 28.84 -10.70 -0.34
C LYS A 135 27.75 -9.65 -0.53
N ALA A 136 27.54 -8.81 0.48
CA ALA A 136 26.64 -7.65 0.39
C ALA A 136 27.44 -6.39 0.04
N ILE A 137 27.26 -5.88 -1.18
CA ILE A 137 27.92 -4.67 -1.67
C ILE A 137 26.92 -3.52 -1.64
N ILE A 138 27.29 -2.45 -0.92
CA ILE A 138 26.50 -1.21 -0.90
C ILE A 138 26.91 -0.37 -2.11
N SER A 139 25.97 -0.14 -3.02
CA SER A 139 26.18 0.75 -4.16
C SER A 139 26.14 2.19 -3.67
N ASN A 140 27.29 2.84 -3.55
CA ASN A 140 27.37 4.27 -3.19
C ASN A 140 27.01 5.13 -4.41
N LYS A 141 25.77 5.62 -4.46
CA LYS A 141 25.35 6.77 -5.27
C LYS A 141 24.32 7.60 -4.51
#